data_AF-A0A8X6G098-F1
#
_entry.id   AF-A0A8X6G098-F1
#
_cell.length_a   1.000
_cell.length_b   1.000
_cell.length_c   1.000
_cell.angle_alpha   90.00
_cell.angle_beta   90.00
_cell.angle_gamma   90.00
#
_symmetry.space_group_name_H-M   'P 1'
#
loop_
_entity.id
_entity.type
_entity.pdbx_description
1 polymer ?
#
loop_
_entity_poly.entity_id
_entity_poly.type
_entity_poly.pdbx_seq_one_letter_code
_entity_poly.pdbx_strand_id
1 'polypeptide(L)'
;MMADGIRQTITALRTVVDLYIEGKVIPTEFLVLPEAKGNKTLLGLDFLNAAEIVLDSFLTSRVENGIFPKILGNSTNFSRSL
;
A
#
# COMPACT_ATOMS: atom_id res chain seq x y z
N MET A 1 -25.65 8.88 9.92
CA MET A 1 -24.79 9.71 9.06
C MET A 1 -24.98 9.22 7.64
N MET A 2 -25.60 10.03 6.78
CA MET A 2 -25.75 9.71 5.35
C MET A 2 -24.57 10.37 4.63
N ALA A 3 -23.68 9.54 4.08
CA ALA A 3 -22.66 10.03 3.17
C ALA A 3 -23.37 10.44 1.88
N ASP A 4 -23.49 11.75 1.66
CA ASP A 4 -23.95 12.27 0.38
C ASP A 4 -22.82 12.03 -0.62
N GLY A 5 -22.85 10.85 -1.23
CA GLY A 5 -21.75 10.33 -2.04
C GLY A 5 -21.65 11.14 -3.33
N ILE A 6 -20.73 12.10 -3.37
CA ILE A 6 -20.35 12.77 -4.61
C ILE A 6 -19.76 11.70 -5.53
N ARG A 7 -20.48 11.40 -6.62
CA ARG A 7 -20.02 10.50 -7.68
C ARG A 7 -19.37 11.33 -8.77
N GLN A 8 -18.13 11.02 -9.07
CA GLN A 8 -17.41 11.63 -10.19
C GLN A 8 -16.94 10.53 -11.13
N THR A 9 -17.22 10.69 -12.42
CA THR A 9 -16.64 9.84 -13.46
C THR A 9 -15.29 10.42 -13.84
N ILE A 10 -14.23 9.64 -13.70
CA ILE A 10 -12.86 10.03 -14.00
C ILE A 10 -12.28 9.02 -15.00
N THR A 11 -11.55 9.49 -15.99
CA THR A 11 -10.79 8.62 -16.89
C THR A 11 -9.48 8.26 -16.20
N ALA A 12 -9.35 7.01 -15.78
CA ALA A 12 -8.12 6.49 -15.18
C ALA A 12 -7.26 5.80 -16.24
N LEU A 13 -5.94 5.89 -16.08
CA LEU A 13 -5.01 5.03 -16.81
C LEU A 13 -4.83 3.72 -16.03
N ARG A 14 -4.72 2.61 -16.75
CA ARG A 14 -4.52 1.29 -16.16
C ARG A 14 -3.13 0.79 -16.53
N THR A 15 -2.39 0.30 -15.54
CA THR A 15 -1.05 -0.27 -15.74
C THR A 15 -0.80 -1.39 -14.77
N VAL A 16 0.08 -2.32 -15.12
CA VAL A 16 0.61 -3.33 -14.19
C VAL A 16 2.00 -2.89 -13.75
N VAL A 17 2.26 -2.93 -12.44
CA VAL A 17 3.54 -2.57 -11.84
C VAL A 17 3.97 -3.68 -10.90
N ASP A 18 5.23 -4.09 -11.02
CA ASP A 18 5.83 -5.05 -10.10
C ASP A 18 6.09 -4.38 -8.75
N LEU A 19 5.42 -4.88 -7.70
CA LEU A 19 5.65 -4.46 -6.34
C LEU A 19 6.57 -5.44 -5.62
N TYR A 20 7.60 -4.89 -5.00
CA TYR A 20 8.61 -5.65 -4.27
C TYR A 20 8.32 -5.57 -2.78
N ILE A 21 7.89 -6.69 -2.18
CA ILE A 21 7.55 -6.77 -0.76
C ILE A 21 8.26 -7.97 -0.15
N GLU A 22 9.12 -7.72 0.84
CA GLU A 22 9.81 -8.76 1.62
C GLU A 22 10.39 -9.91 0.76
N GLY A 23 10.97 -9.58 -0.39
CA GLY A 23 11.58 -10.55 -1.31
C GLY A 23 10.62 -11.22 -2.29
N LYS A 24 9.33 -10.91 -2.24
CA LYS A 24 8.33 -11.30 -3.25
C LYS A 24 8.17 -10.19 -4.29
N VAL A 25 7.95 -10.61 -5.54
CA VAL A 25 7.53 -9.71 -6.63
C VAL A 25 6.07 -10.01 -6.94
N ILE A 26 5.22 -9.00 -6.82
CA ILE A 26 3.78 -9.12 -7.02
C ILE A 26 3.39 -8.15 -8.13
N PRO A 27 3.11 -8.65 -9.34
CA PRO A 27 2.57 -7.83 -10.42
C PRO A 27 1.18 -7.35 -10.01
N THR A 28 1.05 -6.03 -9.80
CA THR A 28 -0.19 -5.43 -9.31
C THR A 28 -0.72 -4.44 -10.32
N GLU A 29 -2.01 -4.56 -10.58
CA GLU A 29 -2.73 -3.59 -11.39
C GLU A 29 -3.03 -2.31 -10.61
N PHE A 30 -2.72 -1.18 -11.24
CA PHE A 30 -2.99 0.14 -10.72
C PHE A 30 -3.89 0.94 -11.66
N LEU A 31 -4.79 1.71 -11.04
CA LEU A 31 -5.48 2.82 -11.66
C LEU A 31 -4.76 4.11 -11.30
N VAL A 32 -4.11 4.72 -12.29
CA VAL A 32 -3.47 6.02 -12.15
C VAL A 32 -4.53 7.09 -12.43
N LEU A 33 -4.84 7.86 -11.38
CA LEU A 33 -5.77 8.98 -11.45
C LEU A 33 -4.97 10.25 -11.79
N PRO A 34 -5.17 10.86 -12.97
CA PRO A 34 -4.41 12.04 -13.39
C PRO A 34 -4.54 13.23 -12.43
N GLU A 35 -5.69 13.35 -11.76
CA GLU A 35 -6.00 14.44 -10.84
C GLU A 35 -5.53 14.17 -9.40
N ALA A 36 -5.00 12.97 -9.11
CA ALA A 36 -4.49 12.67 -7.79
C ALA A 36 -3.26 13.53 -7.49
N LYS A 37 -3.31 14.25 -6.36
CA LYS A 37 -2.20 15.09 -5.92
C LYS A 37 -1.15 14.23 -5.21
N GLY A 38 0.05 14.17 -5.80
CA GLY A 38 1.18 13.42 -5.27
C GLY A 38 1.09 11.92 -5.54
N ASN A 39 1.98 11.14 -4.93
CA ASN A 39 2.14 9.70 -5.22
C ASN A 39 1.41 8.82 -4.20
N LYS A 40 0.28 9.31 -3.67
CA LYS A 40 -0.50 8.55 -2.69
C LYS A 40 -1.14 7.37 -3.41
N THR A 41 -0.89 6.18 -2.88
CA THR A 41 -1.38 4.92 -3.44
C THR A 41 -2.35 4.30 -2.46
N LEU A 42 -3.56 3.99 -2.92
CA LEU A 42 -4.52 3.20 -2.16
C LEU A 42 -4.35 1.74 -2.56
N LEU A 43 -4.18 0.86 -1.58
CA LEU A 43 -4.06 -0.58 -1.78
C LEU A 43 -5.33 -1.26 -1.29
N GLY A 44 -5.96 -2.03 -2.18
CA GLY A 44 -7.16 -2.79 -1.87
C GLY A 44 -6.87 -4.07 -1.07
N LEU A 45 -7.94 -4.70 -0.57
CA LEU A 45 -7.85 -5.97 0.14
C LEU A 45 -7.38 -7.12 -0.78
N ASP A 46 -7.68 -7.03 -2.06
CA ASP A 46 -7.20 -7.94 -3.10
C ASP A 46 -5.66 -7.97 -3.16
N PHE A 47 -5.03 -6.79 -3.12
CA PHE A 47 -3.59 -6.68 -3.04
C PHE A 47 -3.03 -7.28 -1.75
N LEU A 48 -3.61 -6.94 -0.60
CA LEU A 48 -3.14 -7.46 0.69
C LEU A 48 -3.23 -8.99 0.75
N ASN A 49 -4.30 -9.57 0.21
CA ASN A 49 -4.46 -11.02 0.12
C ASN A 49 -3.42 -11.66 -0.80
N ALA A 50 -3.19 -11.08 -1.99
CA ALA A 50 -2.19 -11.59 -2.93
C ALA A 50 -0.76 -11.51 -2.37
N ALA A 51 -0.50 -10.51 -1.53
CA ALA A 51 0.78 -10.32 -0.86
C ALA A 51 0.92 -11.13 0.44
N GLU A 52 -0.15 -11.80 0.90
CA GLU A 52 -0.23 -12.48 2.20
C GLU A 52 0.09 -11.52 3.37
N ILE A 53 -0.31 -10.24 3.24
CA ILE A 53 -0.11 -9.22 4.26
C ILE A 53 -1.24 -9.29 5.29
N VAL A 54 -0.87 -9.44 6.56
CA VAL A 54 -1.80 -9.33 7.68
C VAL A 54 -1.73 -7.92 8.27
N LEU A 55 -2.86 -7.23 8.30
CA LEU A 55 -2.99 -5.95 9.01
C LEU A 55 -3.19 -6.23 10.51
N ASP A 56 -2.16 -5.96 11.30
CA ASP A 56 -2.27 -5.96 12.76
C ASP A 56 -2.60 -4.55 13.27
N SER A 57 -3.85 -4.34 13.67
CA SER A 57 -4.33 -3.05 14.20
C SER A 57 -3.75 -2.68 15.57
N PHE A 58 -3.14 -3.63 16.29
CA PHE A 58 -2.51 -3.38 17.59
C PHE A 58 -1.09 -2.82 17.47
N LEU A 59 -0.51 -2.82 16.26
CA LEU A 59 0.78 -2.22 16.01
C LEU A 59 0.72 -0.69 15.93
N THR A 60 -0.39 -0.13 15.45
CA THR A 60 -0.56 1.33 15.29
C THR A 60 -0.51 2.06 16.63
N SER A 61 -1.10 1.49 17.69
CA SER A 61 -1.02 2.07 19.04
C SER A 61 0.38 1.97 19.67
N ARG A 62 1.24 1.06 19.20
CA ARG A 62 2.64 0.98 19.64
C ARG A 62 3.54 2.00 18.95
N VAL A 63 3.27 2.32 17.67
CA VAL A 63 3.95 3.39 16.94
C VAL A 63 3.70 4.76 17.58
N GLU A 64 2.48 5.03 18.04
CA GLU A 64 2.16 6.26 18.79
C GLU A 64 2.92 6.37 20.12
N ASN A 65 3.29 5.23 20.72
CA ASN A 65 4.05 5.16 21.97
C ASN A 65 5.57 4.98 21.77
N GLY A 66 6.08 5.20 20.56
CA GLY A 66 7.52 5.09 20.26
C GLY A 66 8.08 3.67 20.33
N ILE A 67 7.23 2.65 20.44
CA ILE A 67 7.62 1.24 20.38
C ILE A 67 7.37 0.76 18.95
N PHE A 68 8.40 0.76 18.13
CA PHE A 68 8.32 0.18 16.79
C PHE A 68 8.18 -1.35 16.92
N PRO A 69 7.11 -1.96 16.42
CA PRO A 69 7.06 -3.40 16.32
C PRO A 69 8.13 -3.85 15.34
N LYS A 70 9.00 -4.74 15.80
CA LYS A 70 9.89 -5.50 14.93
C LYS A 70 8.98 -6.37 14.06
N ILE A 71 8.71 -5.94 12.83
CA ILE A 71 8.22 -6.85 11.80
C ILE A 71 9.27 -7.96 11.76
N LEU A 72 8.87 -9.21 12.05
CA LEU A 72 9.73 -10.38 11.86
C LEU A 72 9.85 -10.67 10.35
N GLY A 73 10.38 -9.70 9.62
CA GLY A 73 10.90 -9.84 8.27
C GLY A 73 12.41 -9.88 8.40
N ASN A 74 13.04 -10.96 7.91
CA ASN A 74 14.48 -11.13 7.97
C ASN A 74 15.17 -9.90 7.33
N SER A 75 16.11 -9.32 8.09
CA SER A 75 16.86 -8.13 7.68
C SER A 75 17.42 -8.25 6.27
N THR A 76 17.01 -7.35 5.37
CA THR A 76 17.85 -6.96 4.23
C THR A 76 17.82 -5.45 4.08
N ASN A 77 19.00 -4.88 4.30
CA ASN A 77 19.32 -3.47 4.18
C ASN A 77 18.89 -2.92 2.82
N PHE A 78 18.12 -1.83 2.83
CA PHE A 78 17.78 -1.07 1.64
C PHE A 78 19.03 -0.28 1.20
N SER A 79 19.87 -0.88 0.35
CA SER A 79 20.98 -0.16 -0.28
C SER A 79 20.46 0.56 -1.52
N ARG A 80 20.51 1.90 -1.50
CA ARG A 80 20.39 2.73 -2.71
C ARG A 80 21.68 2.62 -3.51
N SER A 81 21.60 2.17 -4.77
CA SER A 81 22.55 2.58 -5.80
C SER A 81 22.00 3.81 -6.50
N LEU A 82 22.86 4.82 -6.64
CA LEU A 82 22.70 5.95 -7.56
C LEU A 82 22.67 5.47 -9.02
#